data_AF-A0A843A1B9-F1
#
_entry.id   AF-A0A843A1B9-F1
#
_cell.length_a   1.000
_cell.length_b   1.000
_cell.length_c   1.000
_cell.angle_alpha   90.00
_cell.angle_beta   90.00
_cell.angle_gamma   90.00
#
_symmetry.space_group_name_H-M   'P 1'
#
loop_
_entity.id
_entity.type
_entity.pdbx_description
1 polymer ?
#
loop_
_entity_poly.entity_id
_entity_poly.type
_entity_poly.pdbx_seq_one_letter_code
_entity_poly.pdbx_strand_id
1 'polypeptide(L)'
;MPIKKEVCSTGIEELDMKMSGGYPLGSTVLVTGCSGSGKTTMCMQFLFNGARKGERGVFFTITEPLFKLTKNLEGFAFYDKKLIESGMVNIIDLRIISERLGLDTEKYTVEDAGALLDILKDIADELDVKRLVMDSITALCYRLQTREMIRDFIFKLGTSLAVMKCTTLLTSEVPPQTFKFSQYEIEEFISDGILFLGDVERKGDLIRTLQIIKMRGTAHSRTKFALNISAQRGIELIPLLKSTEFESLLKR
;
A
#
# COMPACT_ATOMS: atom_id res chain seq x y z
N MET A 1 -32.04 -9.26 2.35
CA MET A 1 -31.20 -8.35 3.15
C MET A 1 -29.91 -8.10 2.39
N PRO A 2 -29.40 -6.85 2.28
CA PRO A 2 -28.09 -6.65 1.67
C PRO A 2 -27.03 -7.36 2.51
N ILE A 3 -26.18 -8.16 1.86
CA ILE A 3 -25.06 -8.85 2.50
C ILE A 3 -24.13 -7.76 3.07
N LYS A 4 -23.95 -7.74 4.39
CA LYS A 4 -23.02 -6.83 5.06
C LYS A 4 -21.61 -7.21 4.62
N LYS A 5 -20.96 -6.36 3.83
CA LYS A 5 -19.59 -6.61 3.36
C LYS A 5 -18.63 -6.50 4.54
N GLU A 6 -17.77 -7.50 4.68
CA GLU A 6 -16.67 -7.44 5.64
C GLU A 6 -15.61 -6.47 5.12
N VAL A 7 -15.13 -5.60 5.99
CA VAL A 7 -14.17 -4.55 5.67
C VAL A 7 -13.00 -4.58 6.64
N CYS A 8 -11.82 -4.30 6.13
CA CYS A 8 -10.60 -4.06 6.89
C CYS A 8 -10.43 -2.54 7.04
N SER A 9 -10.75 -2.03 8.23
CA SER A 9 -10.59 -0.60 8.55
C SER A 9 -9.13 -0.19 8.51
N THR A 10 -8.87 0.95 7.84
CA THR A 10 -7.54 1.56 7.71
C THR A 10 -7.06 2.16 9.04
N GLY A 11 -8.02 2.55 9.89
CA GLY A 11 -7.78 3.32 11.10
C GLY A 11 -7.47 4.81 10.81
N ILE A 12 -7.71 5.25 9.58
CA ILE A 12 -7.79 6.66 9.19
C ILE A 12 -9.28 6.95 8.94
N GLU A 13 -9.90 7.66 9.87
CA GLU A 13 -11.36 7.79 9.94
C GLU A 13 -11.95 8.39 8.65
N GLU A 14 -11.31 9.45 8.14
CA GLU A 14 -11.75 10.15 6.94
C GLU A 14 -11.69 9.26 5.69
N LEU A 15 -10.73 8.33 5.65
CA LEU A 15 -10.57 7.38 4.55
C LEU A 15 -11.61 6.25 4.64
N ASP A 16 -11.79 5.68 5.83
CA ASP A 16 -12.75 4.63 6.11
C ASP A 16 -14.18 5.09 5.76
N MET A 17 -14.55 6.32 6.11
CA MET A 17 -15.85 6.92 5.75
C MET A 17 -16.08 6.98 4.24
N LYS A 18 -15.03 7.09 3.42
CA LYS A 18 -15.16 7.13 1.95
C LYS A 18 -15.20 5.76 1.29
N MET A 19 -15.09 4.67 2.04
CA MET A 19 -15.07 3.30 1.50
C MET A 19 -16.04 2.35 2.21
N SER A 20 -17.08 2.88 2.86
CA SER A 20 -18.04 2.10 3.66
C SER A 20 -17.40 1.39 4.87
N GLY A 21 -16.39 2.01 5.49
CA GLY A 21 -15.77 1.55 6.74
C GLY A 21 -14.34 1.00 6.59
N GLY A 22 -13.80 0.90 5.38
CA GLY A 22 -12.43 0.46 5.13
C GLY A 22 -12.25 -0.21 3.78
N TYR A 23 -11.12 -0.87 3.58
CA TYR A 23 -10.91 -1.70 2.40
C TYR A 23 -11.81 -2.94 2.45
N PRO A 24 -12.37 -3.43 1.34
CA PRO A 24 -13.01 -4.74 1.33
C PRO A 24 -12.05 -5.81 1.85
N LEU A 25 -12.52 -6.69 2.74
CA LEU A 25 -11.67 -7.74 3.31
C LEU A 25 -11.10 -8.64 2.21
N GLY A 26 -9.80 -8.93 2.27
CA GLY A 26 -9.10 -9.76 1.28
C GLY A 26 -8.78 -9.04 -0.04
N SER A 27 -9.06 -7.74 -0.15
CA SER A 27 -8.71 -6.96 -1.34
C SER A 27 -7.22 -6.68 -1.43
N THR A 28 -6.74 -6.55 -2.67
CA THR A 28 -5.42 -5.99 -2.96
C THR A 28 -5.55 -4.51 -3.33
N VAL A 29 -4.90 -3.62 -2.58
CA VAL A 29 -4.96 -2.18 -2.79
C VAL A 29 -3.57 -1.65 -3.15
N LEU A 30 -3.48 -0.99 -4.30
CA LEU A 30 -2.27 -0.31 -4.75
C LEU A 30 -2.20 1.09 -4.14
N VAL A 31 -1.13 1.38 -3.42
CA VAL A 31 -0.80 2.71 -2.90
C VAL A 31 0.31 3.29 -3.77
N THR A 32 -0.06 4.21 -4.64
CA THR A 32 0.83 4.75 -5.68
C THR A 32 1.14 6.21 -5.44
N GLY A 33 2.33 6.66 -5.83
CA GLY A 33 2.73 8.07 -5.71
C GLY A 33 4.24 8.30 -5.85
N CYS A 34 4.65 9.56 -5.91
CA CYS A 34 6.06 9.93 -5.98
C CYS A 34 6.85 9.58 -4.70
N SER A 35 8.18 9.62 -4.77
CA SER A 35 9.02 9.48 -3.58
C SER A 35 8.69 10.57 -2.55
N GLY A 36 8.63 10.21 -1.27
CA GLY A 36 8.29 11.15 -0.19
C GLY A 36 6.81 11.53 -0.07
N SER A 37 5.92 10.89 -0.84
CA SER A 37 4.47 11.18 -0.79
C SER A 37 3.75 10.64 0.46
N GLY A 38 4.35 9.68 1.18
CA GLY A 38 3.80 9.10 2.42
C GLY A 38 3.33 7.65 2.34
N LYS A 39 3.62 6.94 1.24
CA LYS A 39 3.21 5.53 1.01
C LYS A 39 3.60 4.62 2.19
N THR A 40 4.88 4.58 2.53
CA THR A 40 5.42 3.76 3.63
C THR A 40 4.76 4.09 4.97
N THR A 41 4.59 5.38 5.29
CA THR A 41 3.91 5.83 6.52
C THR A 41 2.46 5.35 6.57
N MET A 42 1.71 5.49 5.47
CA MET A 42 0.33 5.02 5.37
C MET A 42 0.25 3.49 5.57
N CYS A 43 1.14 2.74 4.93
CA CYS A 43 1.17 1.29 5.05
C CYS A 43 1.53 0.83 6.48
N MET A 44 2.51 1.46 7.12
CA MET A 44 2.87 1.12 8.50
C MET A 44 1.74 1.48 9.47
N GLN A 45 1.11 2.64 9.31
CA GLN A 45 -0.05 3.02 10.11
C GLN A 45 -1.21 2.02 9.94
N PHE A 46 -1.45 1.52 8.72
CA PHE A 46 -2.42 0.45 8.47
C PHE A 46 -2.11 -0.84 9.25
N LEU A 47 -0.85 -1.27 9.30
CA LEU A 47 -0.44 -2.45 10.06
C LEU A 47 -0.60 -2.25 11.57
N PHE A 48 -0.10 -1.13 12.11
CA PHE A 48 -0.20 -0.84 13.54
C PHE A 48 -1.64 -0.69 14.02
N ASN A 49 -2.50 -0.06 13.21
CA ASN A 49 -3.93 0.04 13.53
C ASN A 49 -4.62 -1.33 13.53
N GLY A 50 -4.18 -2.26 12.68
CA GLY A 50 -4.64 -3.65 12.69
C GLY A 50 -4.17 -4.44 13.89
N ALA A 51 -2.89 -4.33 14.22
CA ALA A 51 -2.30 -5.01 15.36
C ALA A 51 -3.01 -4.64 16.68
N ARG A 52 -3.42 -3.39 16.84
CA ARG A 52 -4.26 -2.95 17.99
C ARG A 52 -5.65 -3.60 18.05
N LYS A 53 -6.15 -4.11 16.92
CA LYS A 53 -7.40 -4.85 16.81
C LYS A 53 -7.19 -6.38 16.87
N GLY A 54 -5.97 -6.84 17.14
CA GLY A 54 -5.62 -8.26 17.15
C GLY A 54 -5.36 -8.85 15.76
N GLU A 55 -5.26 -8.02 14.72
CA GLU A 55 -4.98 -8.47 13.36
C GLU A 55 -3.46 -8.43 13.11
N ARG A 56 -2.82 -9.60 12.99
CA ARG A 56 -1.37 -9.67 12.75
C ARG A 56 -1.03 -9.11 11.37
N GLY A 57 -0.01 -8.26 11.35
CA GLY A 57 0.52 -7.59 10.18
C GLY A 57 1.92 -8.05 9.78
N VAL A 58 2.22 -8.03 8.48
CA VAL A 58 3.58 -8.16 7.96
C VAL A 58 3.89 -7.05 6.95
N PHE A 59 5.08 -6.47 7.06
CA PHE A 59 5.65 -5.50 6.14
C PHE A 59 6.88 -6.11 5.47
N PHE A 60 6.76 -6.43 4.19
CA PHE A 60 7.88 -6.87 3.37
C PHE A 60 8.53 -5.66 2.71
N THR A 61 9.80 -5.39 3.03
CA THR A 61 10.55 -4.28 2.45
C THR A 61 11.69 -4.77 1.57
N ILE A 62 11.94 -4.09 0.45
CA ILE A 62 13.10 -4.35 -0.42
C ILE A 62 13.96 -3.09 -0.66
N THR A 63 13.45 -1.92 -0.28
CA THR A 63 14.10 -0.63 -0.59
C THR A 63 14.91 -0.08 0.58
N GLU A 64 14.40 -0.13 1.81
CA GLU A 64 14.98 0.56 2.96
C GLU A 64 15.53 -0.43 4.01
N PRO A 65 16.75 -0.22 4.56
CA PRO A 65 17.24 -0.98 5.70
C PRO A 65 16.34 -0.88 6.93
N LEU A 66 16.12 -2.01 7.62
CA LEU A 66 15.24 -2.06 8.80
C LEU A 66 15.58 -1.00 9.85
N PHE A 67 16.86 -0.78 10.14
CA PHE A 67 17.27 0.23 11.12
C PHE A 67 16.84 1.64 10.74
N LYS A 68 16.84 1.96 9.44
CA LYS A 68 16.48 3.29 8.92
C LYS A 68 14.96 3.45 8.90
N LEU A 69 14.25 2.42 8.43
CA LEU A 69 12.79 2.35 8.46
C LEU A 69 12.27 2.54 9.89
N THR A 70 12.79 1.77 10.85
CA THR A 70 12.39 1.87 12.26
C THR A 70 12.65 3.27 12.82
N LYS A 71 13.83 3.84 12.59
CA LYS A 71 14.17 5.20 13.03
C LYS A 71 13.22 6.27 12.47
N ASN A 72 12.80 6.12 11.22
CA ASN A 72 11.84 7.03 10.59
C ASN A 72 10.42 6.91 11.20
N LEU A 73 10.09 5.75 11.79
CA LEU A 73 8.77 5.44 12.32
C LEU A 73 8.62 5.73 13.82
N GLU A 74 9.71 5.64 14.58
CA GLU A 74 9.71 5.79 16.05
C GLU A 74 9.10 7.11 16.54
N GLY A 75 9.14 8.17 15.73
CA GLY A 75 8.56 9.47 16.06
C GLY A 75 7.03 9.54 15.94
N PHE A 76 6.38 8.53 15.34
CA PHE A 76 4.93 8.54 15.13
C PHE A 76 4.17 7.91 16.29
N ALA A 77 3.06 8.51 16.70
CA ALA A 77 2.20 8.01 17.77
C ALA A 77 1.56 6.64 17.46
N PHE A 78 1.39 6.30 16.18
CA PHE A 78 0.90 4.97 15.81
C PHE A 78 1.96 3.89 15.97
N TYR A 79 3.25 4.23 16.02
CA TYR A 79 4.33 3.27 16.21
C TYR A 79 4.34 2.75 17.65
N ASP A 80 4.42 1.44 17.81
CA ASP A 80 4.52 0.81 19.12
C ASP A 80 5.51 -0.35 19.05
N LYS A 81 6.67 -0.17 19.69
CA LYS A 81 7.71 -1.19 19.74
C LYS A 81 7.22 -2.51 20.33
N LYS A 82 6.26 -2.50 21.25
CA LYS A 82 5.72 -3.72 21.87
C LYS A 82 4.94 -4.57 20.86
N LEU A 83 4.28 -3.95 19.90
CA LEU A 83 3.58 -4.68 18.82
C LEU A 83 4.57 -5.35 17.86
N ILE A 84 5.77 -4.80 17.70
CA ILE A 84 6.85 -5.46 16.98
C ILE A 84 7.43 -6.61 17.80
N GLU A 85 7.79 -6.35 19.06
CA GLU A 85 8.41 -7.35 19.95
C GLU A 85 7.50 -8.57 20.22
N SER A 86 6.18 -8.36 20.24
CA SER A 86 5.19 -9.44 20.37
C SER A 86 4.90 -10.20 19.06
N GLY A 87 5.45 -9.75 17.94
CA GLY A 87 5.20 -10.33 16.61
C GLY A 87 3.82 -9.98 16.03
N MET A 88 3.11 -9.01 16.59
CA MET A 88 1.84 -8.51 16.02
C MET A 88 2.07 -7.67 14.75
N VAL A 89 3.20 -6.98 14.67
CA VAL A 89 3.70 -6.31 13.46
C VAL A 89 5.08 -6.87 13.13
N ASN A 90 5.18 -7.58 12.02
CA ASN A 90 6.44 -8.17 11.55
C ASN A 90 7.00 -7.32 10.43
N ILE A 91 8.29 -7.00 10.47
CA ILE A 91 8.97 -6.23 9.42
C ILE A 91 10.10 -7.11 8.89
N ILE A 92 10.03 -7.44 7.60
CA ILE A 92 10.90 -8.42 6.97
C ILE A 92 11.61 -7.78 5.78
N ASP A 93 12.94 -7.85 5.82
CA ASP A 93 13.80 -7.35 4.75
C ASP A 93 14.01 -8.42 3.68
N LEU A 94 13.41 -8.21 2.52
CA LEU A 94 13.47 -9.14 1.39
C LEU A 94 14.87 -9.23 0.76
N ARG A 95 15.76 -8.26 1.00
CA ARG A 95 17.14 -8.35 0.51
C ARG A 95 17.90 -9.44 1.25
N ILE A 96 17.70 -9.53 2.58
CA ILE A 96 18.31 -10.59 3.40
C ILE A 96 17.80 -11.96 2.98
N ILE A 97 16.49 -12.07 2.69
CA ILE A 97 15.90 -13.31 2.17
C ILE A 97 16.47 -13.64 0.80
N SER A 98 16.53 -12.67 -0.11
CA SER A 98 17.06 -12.85 -1.47
C SER A 98 18.53 -13.32 -1.45
N GLU A 99 19.36 -12.67 -0.63
CA GLU A 99 20.77 -13.03 -0.45
C GLU A 99 20.93 -14.46 0.06
N ARG A 100 20.19 -14.84 1.11
CA ARG A 100 20.27 -16.18 1.71
C ARG A 100 19.83 -17.31 0.77
N LEU A 101 18.90 -17.00 -0.13
CA LEU A 101 18.39 -17.93 -1.13
C LEU A 101 19.23 -17.96 -2.41
N GLY A 102 20.24 -17.10 -2.53
CA GLY A 102 21.03 -16.96 -3.75
C GLY A 102 20.22 -16.37 -4.92
N LEU A 103 19.17 -15.59 -4.64
CA LEU A 103 18.35 -14.93 -5.67
C LEU A 103 18.96 -13.62 -6.17
N ASP A 104 20.05 -13.14 -5.57
CA ASP A 104 20.84 -12.00 -6.07
C ASP A 104 21.80 -12.46 -7.18
N THR A 105 21.22 -12.96 -8.26
CA THR A 105 21.94 -13.36 -9.48
C THR A 105 22.07 -12.19 -10.45
N GLU A 106 23.06 -12.23 -11.34
CA GLU A 106 23.20 -11.25 -12.43
C GLU A 106 21.97 -11.21 -13.37
N LYS A 107 21.20 -12.31 -13.41
CA LYS A 107 19.99 -12.45 -14.22
C LYS A 107 18.83 -12.91 -13.34
N TYR A 108 18.17 -11.96 -12.69
CA TYR A 108 16.94 -12.22 -11.95
C TYR A 108 15.79 -12.57 -12.91
N THR A 109 15.18 -13.72 -12.72
CA THR A 109 14.14 -14.28 -13.59
C THR A 109 12.74 -14.16 -12.98
N VAL A 110 11.71 -14.48 -13.78
CA VAL A 110 10.33 -14.55 -13.29
C VAL A 110 10.14 -15.75 -12.34
N GLU A 111 10.93 -16.79 -12.54
CA GLU A 111 11.00 -17.97 -11.69
C GLU A 111 11.57 -17.61 -10.31
N ASP A 112 12.66 -16.85 -10.26
CA ASP A 112 13.26 -16.35 -9.01
C ASP A 112 12.28 -15.46 -8.24
N ALA A 113 11.61 -14.56 -8.95
CA ALA A 113 10.55 -13.73 -8.38
C ALA A 113 9.39 -14.58 -7.87
N GLY A 114 9.04 -15.65 -8.59
CA GLY A 114 8.07 -16.63 -8.18
C GLY A 114 8.42 -17.36 -6.89
N ALA A 115 9.65 -17.87 -6.79
CA ALA A 115 10.15 -18.54 -5.59
C ALA A 115 10.13 -17.61 -4.37
N LEU A 116 10.47 -16.33 -4.57
CA LEU A 116 10.33 -15.33 -3.53
C LEU A 116 8.85 -15.21 -3.09
N LEU A 117 7.90 -15.09 -4.02
CA LEU A 117 6.47 -14.99 -3.69
C LEU A 117 5.94 -16.20 -2.93
N ASP A 118 6.39 -17.41 -3.28
CA ASP A 118 6.00 -18.64 -2.58
C ASP A 118 6.47 -18.59 -1.11
N ILE A 119 7.69 -18.10 -0.86
CA ILE A 119 8.21 -17.91 0.50
C ILE A 119 7.44 -16.83 1.26
N LEU A 120 7.07 -15.71 0.60
CA LEU A 120 6.27 -14.68 1.26
C LEU A 120 4.90 -15.22 1.67
N LYS A 121 4.33 -16.10 0.85
CA LYS A 121 3.09 -16.79 1.15
C LYS A 121 3.25 -17.73 2.35
N ASP A 122 4.30 -18.55 2.36
CA ASP A 122 4.56 -19.47 3.47
C ASP A 122 4.74 -18.71 4.79
N ILE A 123 5.50 -17.61 4.78
CA ILE A 123 5.65 -16.72 5.95
C ILE A 123 4.30 -16.14 6.40
N ALA A 124 3.48 -15.66 5.46
CA ALA A 124 2.18 -15.08 5.78
C ALA A 124 1.22 -16.12 6.37
N ASP A 125 1.24 -17.34 5.85
CA ASP A 125 0.42 -18.46 6.33
C ASP A 125 0.89 -18.96 7.71
N GLU A 126 2.20 -19.13 7.92
CA GLU A 126 2.78 -19.56 9.20
C GLU A 126 2.49 -18.56 10.34
N LEU A 127 2.51 -17.27 10.03
CA LEU A 127 2.21 -16.20 10.98
C LEU A 127 0.71 -15.96 11.19
N ASP A 128 -0.17 -16.56 10.37
CA ASP A 128 -1.61 -16.24 10.30
C ASP A 128 -1.88 -14.74 10.09
N VAL A 129 -1.20 -14.15 9.10
CA VAL A 129 -1.28 -12.73 8.78
C VAL A 129 -2.67 -12.37 8.26
N LYS A 130 -3.23 -11.26 8.77
CA LYS A 130 -4.49 -10.66 8.28
C LYS A 130 -4.25 -9.41 7.44
N ARG A 131 -3.10 -8.74 7.62
CA ARG A 131 -2.71 -7.52 6.89
C ARG A 131 -1.30 -7.65 6.32
N LEU A 132 -1.18 -7.57 5.00
CA LEU A 132 0.11 -7.68 4.31
C LEU A 132 0.45 -6.37 3.63
N VAL A 133 1.72 -5.96 3.71
CA VAL A 133 2.27 -4.85 2.92
C VAL A 133 3.49 -5.33 2.16
N MET A 134 3.62 -4.93 0.90
CA MET A 134 4.82 -5.08 0.10
C MET A 134 5.33 -3.70 -0.37
N ASP A 135 6.49 -3.29 0.15
CA ASP A 135 7.13 -1.99 -0.11
C ASP A 135 8.55 -2.14 -0.71
N SER A 136 8.75 -2.02 -2.03
CA SER A 136 7.77 -1.72 -3.08
C SER A 136 7.76 -2.78 -4.17
N ILE A 137 6.61 -2.94 -4.84
CA ILE A 137 6.53 -3.82 -6.01
C ILE A 137 7.35 -3.27 -7.18
N THR A 138 7.55 -1.94 -7.23
CA THR A 138 8.39 -1.28 -8.22
C THR A 138 9.83 -1.78 -8.14
N ALA A 139 10.39 -1.91 -6.94
CA ALA A 139 11.75 -2.38 -6.76
C ALA A 139 11.95 -3.85 -7.15
N LEU A 140 10.94 -4.71 -6.95
CA LEU A 140 10.95 -6.08 -7.48
C LEU A 140 10.92 -6.09 -9.01
N CYS A 141 10.09 -5.23 -9.62
CA CYS A 141 10.00 -5.12 -11.07
C CYS A 141 11.29 -4.58 -11.71
N TYR A 142 12.04 -3.69 -11.04
CA TYR A 142 13.32 -3.19 -11.55
C TYR A 142 14.39 -4.27 -11.73
N ARG A 143 14.26 -5.41 -11.05
CA ARG A 143 15.17 -6.55 -11.23
C ARG A 143 14.89 -7.32 -12.52
N LEU A 144 13.69 -7.17 -13.09
CA LEU A 144 13.26 -7.86 -14.31
C LEU A 144 13.62 -7.01 -15.54
N GLN A 145 14.26 -7.62 -16.53
CA GLN A 145 14.91 -6.90 -17.63
C GLN A 145 13.95 -6.48 -18.76
N THR A 146 12.81 -7.17 -18.92
CA THR A 146 11.87 -6.92 -20.02
C THR A 146 10.46 -6.61 -19.50
N ARG A 147 9.68 -5.90 -20.32
CA ARG A 147 8.29 -5.57 -19.97
C ARG A 147 7.41 -6.81 -19.90
N GLU A 148 7.71 -7.82 -20.72
CA GLU A 148 7.06 -9.12 -20.72
C GLU A 148 7.27 -9.83 -19.38
N MET A 149 8.52 -9.88 -18.88
CA MET A 149 8.84 -10.47 -17.58
C MET A 149 8.12 -9.75 -16.44
N ILE A 150 8.10 -8.41 -16.46
CA ILE A 150 7.37 -7.61 -15.47
C ILE A 150 5.88 -7.94 -15.50
N ARG A 151 5.29 -8.05 -16.70
CA ARG A 151 3.87 -8.39 -16.85
C ARG A 151 3.56 -9.76 -16.28
N ASP A 152 4.36 -10.76 -16.63
CA ASP A 152 4.15 -12.15 -16.19
C ASP A 152 4.35 -12.27 -14.67
N PHE A 153 5.33 -11.55 -14.11
CA PHE A 153 5.51 -11.42 -12.67
C PHE A 153 4.29 -10.79 -11.98
N ILE A 154 3.78 -9.67 -12.50
CA ILE A 154 2.60 -8.99 -11.90
C ILE A 154 1.38 -9.92 -11.91
N PHE A 155 1.13 -10.67 -12.98
CA PHE A 155 0.04 -11.65 -13.00
C PHE A 155 0.24 -12.79 -12.01
N LYS A 156 1.47 -13.30 -11.88
CA LYS A 156 1.82 -14.31 -10.88
C LYS A 156 1.62 -13.77 -9.45
N LEU A 157 2.03 -12.53 -9.19
CA LEU A 157 1.78 -11.83 -7.93
C LEU A 157 0.28 -11.73 -7.64
N GLY A 158 -0.52 -11.24 -8.59
CA GLY A 158 -1.97 -11.15 -8.43
C GLY A 158 -2.63 -12.50 -8.10
N THR A 159 -2.17 -13.57 -8.75
CA THR A 159 -2.67 -14.94 -8.48
C THR A 159 -2.26 -15.42 -7.09
N SER A 160 -1.02 -15.15 -6.66
CA SER A 160 -0.54 -15.50 -5.32
C SER A 160 -1.30 -14.72 -4.22
N LEU A 161 -1.49 -13.41 -4.40
CA LEU A 161 -2.24 -12.58 -3.46
C LEU A 161 -3.72 -12.98 -3.36
N ALA A 162 -4.35 -13.37 -4.46
CA ALA A 162 -5.75 -13.78 -4.47
C ALA A 162 -6.03 -15.03 -3.63
N VAL A 163 -5.02 -15.89 -3.41
CA VAL A 163 -5.15 -17.06 -2.54
C VAL A 163 -4.69 -16.80 -1.10
N MET A 164 -4.03 -15.67 -0.84
CA MET A 164 -3.68 -15.23 0.50
C MET A 164 -4.93 -14.72 1.22
N LYS A 165 -5.16 -15.18 2.45
CA LYS A 165 -6.35 -14.82 3.24
C LYS A 165 -6.17 -13.50 4.01
N CYS A 166 -5.55 -12.51 3.39
CA CYS A 166 -5.20 -11.23 4.00
C CYS A 166 -5.58 -10.04 3.12
N THR A 167 -5.78 -8.87 3.75
CA THR A 167 -5.93 -7.61 3.00
C THR A 167 -4.54 -7.06 2.72
N THR A 168 -4.26 -6.79 1.44
CA THR A 168 -2.89 -6.48 0.98
C THR A 168 -2.77 -5.03 0.52
N LEU A 169 -1.72 -4.33 0.96
CA LEU A 169 -1.27 -3.08 0.34
C LEU A 169 0.02 -3.32 -0.46
N LEU A 170 0.01 -2.91 -1.72
CA LEU A 170 1.21 -2.88 -2.56
C LEU A 170 1.61 -1.42 -2.76
N THR A 171 2.88 -1.08 -2.59
CA THR A 171 3.35 0.28 -2.93
C THR A 171 3.98 0.31 -4.32
N SER A 172 3.63 1.32 -5.11
CA SER A 172 4.28 1.60 -6.40
C SER A 172 4.74 3.05 -6.47
N GLU A 173 5.94 3.26 -6.98
CA GLU A 173 6.52 4.58 -7.20
C GLU A 173 6.23 5.03 -8.63
N VAL A 174 5.60 6.19 -8.76
CA VAL A 174 5.37 6.84 -10.06
C VAL A 174 6.13 8.16 -10.14
N PRO A 175 6.59 8.59 -11.32
CA PRO A 175 7.29 9.86 -11.45
C PRO A 175 6.37 11.02 -11.03
N PRO A 176 6.92 12.09 -10.42
CA PRO A 176 6.14 13.26 -10.04
C PRO A 176 5.36 13.82 -11.23
N GLN A 177 4.20 14.42 -10.96
CA GLN A 177 3.39 15.15 -11.95
C GLN A 177 2.88 14.30 -13.13
N THR A 178 2.95 12.97 -13.03
CA THR A 178 2.31 12.07 -13.99
C THR A 178 0.89 11.73 -13.54
N PHE A 179 -0.05 11.68 -14.48
CA PHE A 179 -1.40 11.14 -14.24
C PHE A 179 -1.42 9.61 -14.36
N LYS A 180 -0.27 8.95 -14.16
CA LYS A 180 -0.18 7.49 -14.17
C LYS A 180 -0.41 6.98 -12.76
N PHE A 181 -1.20 5.92 -12.62
CA PHE A 181 -1.48 5.31 -11.31
C PHE A 181 -0.55 4.14 -11.01
N SER A 182 0.31 3.75 -11.94
CA SER A 182 1.39 2.81 -11.68
C SER A 182 2.57 3.03 -12.64
N GLN A 183 3.74 2.48 -12.28
CA GLN A 183 4.99 2.70 -13.02
C GLN A 183 4.95 2.05 -14.41
N TYR A 184 4.38 0.84 -14.48
CA TYR A 184 4.38 0.02 -15.69
C TYR A 184 3.00 -0.06 -16.36
N GLU A 185 1.99 0.61 -15.79
CA GLU A 185 0.57 0.58 -16.22
C GLU A 185 -0.06 -0.82 -16.16
N ILE A 186 0.60 -1.78 -15.48
CA ILE A 186 0.16 -3.18 -15.40
C ILE A 186 -0.32 -3.51 -13.98
N GLU A 187 0.22 -2.82 -12.98
CA GLU A 187 -0.07 -3.04 -11.56
C GLU A 187 -1.55 -2.74 -11.23
N GLU A 188 -2.20 -1.89 -12.02
CA GLU A 188 -3.63 -1.56 -11.90
C GLU A 188 -4.57 -2.75 -12.18
N PHE A 189 -4.13 -3.73 -12.97
CA PHE A 189 -4.93 -4.89 -13.37
C PHE A 189 -5.15 -5.88 -12.23
N ILE A 190 -4.13 -6.06 -11.37
CA ILE A 190 -4.20 -6.98 -10.23
C ILE A 190 -4.80 -6.34 -8.97
N SER A 191 -5.02 -5.03 -9.00
CA SER A 191 -5.46 -4.27 -7.84
C SER A 191 -6.98 -4.12 -7.81
N ASP A 192 -7.61 -4.43 -6.69
CA ASP A 192 -9.01 -4.16 -6.42
C ASP A 192 -9.24 -2.70 -6.06
N GLY A 193 -8.28 -2.11 -5.33
CA GLY A 193 -8.26 -0.71 -4.94
C GLY A 193 -7.03 0.03 -5.47
N ILE A 194 -7.16 1.33 -5.71
CA ILE A 194 -6.04 2.21 -6.05
C ILE A 194 -6.18 3.50 -5.24
N LEU A 195 -5.18 3.77 -4.40
CA LEU A 195 -4.98 5.02 -3.69
C LEU A 195 -3.83 5.78 -4.33
N PHE A 196 -4.10 7.00 -4.80
CA PHE A 196 -3.11 7.87 -5.43
C PHE A 196 -2.69 8.98 -4.49
N LEU A 197 -1.41 8.99 -4.14
CA LEU A 197 -0.73 10.03 -3.37
C LEU A 197 0.03 10.92 -4.36
N GLY A 198 -0.47 12.12 -4.59
CA GLY A 198 0.13 13.08 -5.51
C GLY A 198 0.30 14.44 -4.87
N ASP A 199 0.78 15.42 -5.63
CA ASP A 199 0.97 16.77 -5.15
C ASP A 199 0.12 17.77 -5.93
N VAL A 200 -0.29 18.85 -5.26
CA VAL A 200 -0.94 20.01 -5.88
C VAL A 200 -0.18 21.25 -5.45
N GLU A 201 0.33 22.00 -6.42
CA GLU A 201 0.92 23.30 -6.15
C GLU A 201 -0.19 24.34 -5.95
N ARG A 202 -0.13 25.08 -4.85
CA ARG A 202 -1.07 26.14 -4.54
C ARG A 202 -0.36 27.28 -3.84
N LYS A 203 -0.34 28.46 -4.49
CA LYS A 203 0.28 29.68 -3.95
C LYS A 203 1.76 29.50 -3.53
N GLY A 204 2.51 28.68 -4.27
CA GLY A 204 3.91 28.36 -3.98
C GLY A 204 4.11 27.23 -2.98
N ASP A 205 3.05 26.72 -2.35
CA ASP A 205 3.12 25.55 -1.49
C ASP A 205 2.85 24.27 -2.29
N LEU A 206 3.68 23.25 -2.09
CA LEU A 206 3.44 21.91 -2.61
C LEU A 206 2.64 21.10 -1.58
N ILE A 207 1.35 20.95 -1.83
CA ILE A 207 0.42 20.26 -0.92
C ILE A 207 0.31 18.80 -1.33
N ARG A 208 0.70 17.88 -0.45
CA ARG A 208 0.44 16.45 -0.65
C ARG A 208 -1.05 16.20 -0.68
N THR A 209 -1.48 15.26 -1.52
CA THR A 209 -2.87 14.90 -1.71
C THR A 209 -3.05 13.39 -1.74
N LEU A 210 -4.25 12.94 -1.37
CA LEU A 210 -4.69 11.56 -1.50
C LEU A 210 -6.00 11.49 -2.27
N GLN A 211 -6.14 10.50 -3.14
CA GLN A 211 -7.40 10.22 -3.84
C GLN A 211 -7.63 8.72 -4.01
N ILE A 212 -8.86 8.26 -3.75
CA ILE A 212 -9.28 6.91 -4.12
C ILE A 212 -9.67 6.94 -5.60
N ILE A 213 -8.89 6.28 -6.45
CA ILE A 213 -9.11 6.21 -7.90
C ILE A 213 -10.11 5.10 -8.25
N LYS A 214 -9.97 3.98 -7.54
CA LYS A 214 -10.73 2.74 -7.73
C LYS A 214 -10.86 2.04 -6.39
N MET A 215 -12.03 1.43 -6.16
CA MET A 215 -12.22 0.42 -5.12
C MET A 215 -13.33 -0.52 -5.57
N ARG A 216 -12.97 -1.74 -5.97
CA ARG A 216 -13.93 -2.76 -6.41
C ARG A 216 -14.75 -3.27 -5.23
N GLY A 217 -16.00 -3.64 -5.51
CA GLY A 217 -16.86 -4.23 -4.49
C GLY A 217 -17.33 -3.25 -3.40
N THR A 218 -17.04 -1.95 -3.46
CA THR A 218 -17.62 -0.97 -2.53
C THR A 218 -17.87 0.36 -3.24
N ALA A 219 -18.91 1.08 -2.80
CA ALA A 219 -19.08 2.46 -3.21
C ALA A 219 -17.95 3.28 -2.56
N HIS A 220 -17.30 4.14 -3.34
CA HIS A 220 -16.28 5.02 -2.82
C HIS A 220 -16.41 6.45 -3.34
N SER A 221 -15.90 7.39 -2.55
CA SER A 221 -15.80 8.79 -2.97
C SER A 221 -14.51 9.03 -3.73
N ARG A 222 -14.60 9.73 -4.87
CA ARG A 222 -13.44 10.23 -5.62
C ARG A 222 -12.97 11.62 -5.16
N THR A 223 -13.44 12.07 -3.99
CA THR A 223 -12.96 13.33 -3.40
C THR A 223 -11.45 13.28 -3.22
N LYS A 224 -10.79 14.37 -3.62
CA LYS A 224 -9.37 14.57 -3.37
C LYS A 224 -9.18 15.18 -1.98
N PHE A 225 -8.21 14.68 -1.23
CA PHE A 225 -7.88 15.14 0.10
C PHE A 225 -6.54 15.85 0.08
N ALA A 226 -6.38 16.90 0.88
CA ALA A 226 -5.08 17.33 1.34
C ALA A 226 -4.59 16.32 2.39
N LEU A 227 -3.36 15.86 2.23
CA LEU A 227 -2.70 14.88 3.07
C LEU A 227 -1.67 15.61 3.94
N ASN A 228 -1.84 15.55 5.26
CA ASN A 228 -0.79 15.93 6.21
C ASN A 228 -0.21 14.68 6.87
N ILE A 229 1.08 14.74 7.21
CA ILE A 229 1.78 13.68 7.93
C ILE A 229 2.36 14.30 9.20
N SER A 230 1.76 14.00 10.36
CA SER A 230 2.19 14.52 11.65
C SER A 230 2.65 13.40 12.57
N ALA A 231 3.58 13.70 13.48
CA ALA A 231 4.04 12.75 14.48
C ALA A 231 2.87 12.27 15.37
N GLN A 232 1.94 13.14 15.74
CA GLN A 232 0.88 12.83 16.69
C GLN A 232 -0.25 11.97 16.10
N ARG A 233 -0.54 12.07 14.81
CA ARG A 233 -1.69 11.40 14.18
C ARG A 233 -1.33 10.53 12.98
N GLY A 234 -0.08 10.59 12.52
CA GLY A 234 0.33 9.96 11.27
C GLY A 234 -0.33 10.66 10.09
N ILE A 235 -1.06 9.90 9.29
CA ILE A 235 -1.85 10.38 8.15
C ILE A 235 -3.09 11.12 8.64
N GLU A 236 -3.22 12.38 8.23
CA GLU A 236 -4.40 13.22 8.42
C GLU A 236 -4.93 13.68 7.07
N LEU A 237 -6.25 13.60 6.88
CA LEU A 237 -6.89 13.89 5.59
C LEU A 237 -7.93 15.01 5.74
N ILE A 238 -7.81 16.03 4.90
CA ILE A 238 -8.78 17.12 4.84
C ILE A 238 -9.38 17.15 3.42
N PRO A 239 -10.71 17.02 3.25
CA PRO A 239 -11.33 17.10 1.94
C PRO A 239 -10.97 18.43 1.24
N LEU A 240 -10.46 18.36 0.02
CA LEU A 240 -10.37 19.54 -0.84
C LEU A 240 -11.77 19.82 -1.37
N LEU A 241 -12.35 20.95 -0.96
CA LEU A 241 -13.64 21.39 -1.44
C LEU A 241 -13.58 21.58 -2.96
N LYS A 242 -14.60 21.07 -3.67
CA LYS A 242 -14.84 21.47 -5.05
C LYS A 242 -15.11 22.96 -5.06
N SER A 243 -14.57 23.69 -6.04
CA SER A 243 -14.99 25.09 -6.23
C SER A 243 -16.51 25.12 -6.41
N THR A 244 -17.16 26.15 -5.86
CA THR A 244 -18.61 26.35 -5.91
C THR A 244 -19.18 26.30 -7.34
N GLU A 245 -18.37 26.60 -8.36
CA GLU A 245 -18.73 26.49 -9.78
C GLU A 245 -19.04 25.05 -10.21
N PHE A 246 -18.36 24.05 -9.65
CA PHE A 246 -18.54 22.65 -10.04
C PHE A 246 -19.86 22.04 -9.54
N GLU A 247 -20.41 22.53 -8.42
CA GLU A 247 -21.71 22.08 -7.92
C GLU A 247 -22.87 22.57 -8.79
N SER A 248 -22.71 23.71 -9.46
CA SER A 248 -23.73 24.23 -10.38
C SER A 248 -23.86 23.41 -11.67
N LEU A 249 -22.76 22.77 -12.11
CA LEU A 249 -22.71 21.92 -13.30
C LEU A 249 -23.31 20.52 -13.08
N LEU A 250 -23.35 20.04 -11.83
CA LEU A 250 -23.94 18.73 -11.47
C LEU A 250 -25.44 18.82 -11.13
N LYS A 251 -26.01 20.03 -11.08
CA LYS A 251 -27.44 20.30 -10.84
C LYS A 251 -28.22 20.61 -12.12
N ARG A 252 -27.64 20.35 -13.30
CA ARG A 252 -28.29 20.37 -14.61
C ARG A 252 -28.42 18.97 -15.15
#